data_AF-A0A5Q0TD05-F1
#
_entry.id   AF-A0A5Q0TD05-F1
#
_cell.length_a   1.000
_cell.length_b   1.000
_cell.length_c   1.000
_cell.angle_alpha   90.00
_cell.angle_beta   90.00
_cell.angle_gamma   90.00
#
_symmetry.space_group_name_H-M   'P 1'
#
loop_
_entity.id
_entity.type
_entity.pdbx_description
1 polymer ?
#
loop_
_entity_poly.entity_id
_entity_poly.type
_entity_poly.pdbx_seq_one_letter_code
_entity_poly.pdbx_strand_id
1 'polypeptide(L)'
;MSQAAIPFSFESYLQAKLTAGQSVDLNRIVLANIPNLDHTIPIDRSEALPPANQIVHEQDVDQTGKVNLNAVVYSIVMDTTVGDFDFNAMYLIDKNERTAVGMIVHKELESKIKTDNTSGTQGNSLVKSMLMQFDGAAAATNITVDAQTWQIDYSARLKGIDEDHRLTNLDFYGHDAFASDAFEVTRNGSTSQYFVNSGVGYIGGLRVELSGDQTLTITTKPSAIYAIANRQGSALSAFENVIDLQVSDSALSDYTQNGVDYYVAKIADIESDGTVTDARAKSLSQAKFDDIQQQIDDLNTALNNTNTHVQSVDDELEAHKVASDPHSQYAKRNELLRALAFTPVFNAGVGYVPNPDFVAPSVGQKCYVSEYETAWSLIQNFTNLIDEATKAASITDGSKTYAGWWGYGADETGAYFTTPNKPQYMHDKAAGVYGSAGEFKEDHVQNIEGNINIRGFNEFGTLVSGGTGALRYKSGANTNNTSAQSDIGTQSNVYFDASLSARTDTFTDIMGAFLDSFIWLPKGVF
;
A
#
# COMPACT_ATOMS: atom_id res chain seq x y z
N MET A 1 45.51 37.03 5.59
CA MET A 1 45.38 36.48 4.21
C MET A 1 45.71 37.57 3.21
N SER A 2 46.52 37.31 2.19
CA SER A 2 46.78 38.28 1.11
C SER A 2 45.58 38.39 0.18
N GLN A 3 45.29 39.59 -0.32
CA GLN A 3 44.24 39.85 -1.30
C GLN A 3 44.84 40.15 -2.66
N ALA A 4 44.11 39.82 -3.71
CA ALA A 4 44.52 40.07 -5.09
C ALA A 4 43.36 40.64 -5.90
N ALA A 5 43.66 41.58 -6.81
CA ALA A 5 42.68 42.15 -7.71
C ALA A 5 43.28 42.46 -9.09
N ILE A 6 42.44 42.36 -10.13
CA ILE A 6 42.75 42.83 -11.48
C ILE A 6 42.12 44.22 -11.65
N PRO A 7 42.91 45.29 -11.75
CA PRO A 7 42.40 46.66 -11.84
C PRO A 7 41.81 46.96 -13.23
N PHE A 8 40.97 48.00 -13.32
CA PHE A 8 40.34 48.43 -14.58
C PHE A 8 41.35 48.90 -15.63
N SER A 9 42.53 49.36 -15.21
CA SER A 9 43.65 49.68 -16.10
C SER A 9 44.09 48.47 -16.92
N PHE A 10 44.05 47.27 -16.34
CA PHE A 10 44.41 46.05 -17.06
C PHE A 10 43.40 45.73 -18.15
N GLU A 11 42.10 45.82 -17.87
CA GLU A 11 41.06 45.51 -18.86
C GLU A 11 41.19 46.42 -20.09
N SER A 12 41.47 47.70 -19.86
CA SER A 12 41.71 48.67 -20.93
C SER A 12 42.98 48.34 -21.72
N TYR A 13 44.07 47.98 -21.04
CA TYR A 13 45.33 47.57 -21.66
C TYR A 13 45.17 46.27 -22.48
N LEU A 14 44.49 45.27 -21.92
CA LEU A 14 44.17 44.01 -22.57
C LEU A 14 43.40 44.24 -23.87
N GLN A 15 42.34 45.05 -23.84
CA GLN A 15 41.57 45.39 -25.04
C GLN A 15 42.43 46.10 -26.10
N ALA A 16 43.31 47.01 -25.68
CA ALA A 16 44.21 47.71 -26.60
C ALA A 16 45.21 46.75 -27.28
N LYS A 17 45.85 45.84 -26.52
CA LYS A 17 46.77 44.83 -27.06
C LYS A 17 46.07 43.85 -28.00
N LEU A 18 44.90 43.35 -27.62
CA LEU A 18 44.10 42.46 -28.48
C LEU A 18 43.68 43.13 -29.79
N THR A 19 43.26 44.39 -29.74
CA THR A 19 42.89 45.16 -30.95
C THR A 19 44.09 45.40 -31.86
N ALA A 20 45.28 45.60 -31.27
CA ALA A 20 46.53 45.76 -32.01
C ALA A 20 47.15 44.44 -32.50
N GLY A 21 46.55 43.28 -32.17
CA GLY A 21 47.12 41.96 -32.47
C GLY A 21 48.44 41.69 -31.73
N GLN A 22 48.66 42.34 -30.59
CA GLN A 22 49.85 42.21 -29.76
C GLN A 22 49.54 41.37 -28.51
N SER A 23 50.58 40.74 -27.97
CA SER A 23 50.51 40.04 -26.69
C SER A 23 50.54 41.01 -25.51
N VAL A 24 49.98 40.56 -24.38
CA VAL A 24 50.05 41.23 -23.08
C VAL A 24 51.42 40.98 -22.47
N ASP A 25 52.21 42.04 -22.28
CA ASP A 25 53.62 41.98 -21.89
C ASP A 25 53.86 42.41 -20.43
N LEU A 26 53.15 41.79 -19.49
CA LEU A 26 53.36 42.01 -18.06
C LEU A 26 54.72 41.42 -17.63
N ASN A 27 55.75 42.26 -17.58
CA ASN A 27 57.16 41.85 -17.53
C ASN A 27 57.91 42.36 -16.29
N ARG A 28 57.24 43.08 -15.38
CA ARG A 28 57.88 43.65 -14.19
C ARG A 28 56.98 43.59 -12.96
N ILE A 29 57.58 43.20 -11.83
CA ILE A 29 56.95 43.24 -10.51
C ILE A 29 57.53 44.40 -9.71
N VAL A 30 56.64 45.21 -9.13
CA VAL A 30 56.96 46.34 -8.27
C VAL A 30 56.54 46.01 -6.84
N LEU A 31 57.45 46.15 -5.89
CA LEU A 31 57.22 46.01 -4.46
C LEU A 31 57.09 47.39 -3.83
N ALA A 32 56.05 47.58 -3.02
CA ALA A 32 55.78 48.85 -2.36
C ALA A 32 55.47 48.67 -0.87
N ASN A 33 55.82 49.70 -0.10
CA ASN A 33 55.45 49.86 1.30
C ASN A 33 54.45 51.03 1.43
N ILE A 34 53.18 50.67 1.52
CA ILE A 34 52.07 51.62 1.62
C ILE A 34 51.75 51.83 3.11
N PRO A 35 51.93 53.05 3.65
CA PRO A 35 51.65 53.31 5.05
C PRO A 35 50.18 53.05 5.40
N ASN A 36 49.93 52.40 6.54
CA ASN A 36 48.59 52.09 7.06
C ASN A 36 47.70 51.27 6.11
N LEU A 37 48.31 50.44 5.24
CA LEU A 37 47.56 49.53 4.38
C LEU A 37 46.84 48.47 5.22
N ASP A 38 45.51 48.44 5.13
CA ASP A 38 44.70 47.37 5.69
C ASP A 38 44.47 46.27 4.66
N HIS A 39 45.27 45.22 4.75
CA HIS A 39 45.20 44.06 3.86
C HIS A 39 43.93 43.20 4.06
N THR A 40 43.05 43.53 5.01
CA THR A 40 41.77 42.83 5.23
C THR A 40 40.61 43.46 4.45
N ILE A 41 40.81 44.64 3.86
CA ILE A 41 39.81 45.33 3.05
C ILE A 41 39.99 44.96 1.55
N PRO A 42 38.89 44.70 0.80
CA PRO A 42 38.95 44.51 -0.65
C PRO A 42 39.72 45.60 -1.39
N ILE A 43 40.63 45.19 -2.27
CA ILE A 43 41.43 46.10 -3.11
C ILE A 43 40.50 46.87 -4.06
N ASP A 44 40.62 48.19 -4.10
CA ASP A 44 39.91 49.02 -5.07
C ASP A 44 40.47 48.76 -6.48
N ARG A 45 39.62 48.33 -7.41
CA ARG A 45 40.02 48.02 -8.79
C ARG A 45 40.39 49.27 -9.61
N SER A 46 40.15 50.47 -9.09
CA SER A 46 40.64 51.72 -9.67
C SER A 46 42.05 52.10 -9.19
N GLU A 47 42.62 51.35 -8.24
CA GLU A 47 43.96 51.58 -7.70
C GLU A 47 45.02 51.55 -8.81
N ALA A 48 45.88 52.56 -8.79
CA ALA A 48 47.01 52.71 -9.70
C ALA A 48 48.33 52.36 -8.98
N LEU A 49 49.43 52.38 -9.74
CA LEU A 49 50.76 52.23 -9.17
C LEU A 49 51.02 53.31 -8.10
N PRO A 50 51.56 52.94 -6.93
CA PRO A 50 51.78 53.90 -5.84
C PRO A 50 52.84 54.95 -6.22
N PRO A 51 52.86 56.09 -5.53
CA PRO A 51 53.88 57.11 -5.73
C PRO A 51 55.30 56.57 -5.52
N ALA A 52 56.28 57.14 -6.23
CA ALA A 52 57.65 56.62 -6.27
C ALA A 52 58.34 56.51 -4.90
N ASN A 53 57.94 57.29 -3.90
CA ASN A 53 58.49 57.23 -2.54
C ASN A 53 57.99 56.04 -1.72
N GLN A 54 56.95 55.34 -2.18
CA GLN A 54 56.42 54.11 -1.56
C GLN A 54 56.95 52.85 -2.26
N ILE A 55 57.51 52.98 -3.46
CA ILE A 55 58.12 51.87 -4.19
C ILE A 55 59.49 51.59 -3.57
N VAL A 56 59.67 50.36 -3.10
CA VAL A 56 60.91 49.94 -2.41
C VAL A 56 61.81 49.06 -3.28
N HIS A 57 61.24 48.35 -4.27
CA HIS A 57 62.00 47.51 -5.20
C HIS A 57 61.22 47.28 -6.49
N GLU A 58 61.94 47.14 -7.61
CA GLU A 58 61.37 46.74 -8.91
C GLU A 58 62.27 45.70 -9.57
N GLN A 59 61.68 44.65 -10.13
CA GLN A 59 62.43 43.58 -10.79
C GLN A 59 61.69 43.06 -12.01
N ASP A 60 62.43 42.79 -13.09
CA ASP A 60 61.89 42.06 -14.23
C ASP A 60 61.42 40.67 -13.81
N VAL A 61 60.33 40.20 -14.39
CA VAL A 61 59.83 38.85 -14.12
C VAL A 61 60.89 37.83 -14.55
N ASP A 62 61.30 36.97 -13.61
CA ASP A 62 62.32 35.95 -13.86
C ASP A 62 61.75 34.73 -14.56
N GLN A 63 60.50 34.36 -14.21
CA GLN A 63 59.83 33.22 -14.83
C GLN A 63 58.33 33.43 -14.98
N THR A 64 57.81 32.99 -16.12
CA THR A 64 56.37 32.91 -16.41
C THR A 64 55.94 31.46 -16.60
N GLY A 65 54.67 31.17 -16.32
CA GLY A 65 54.14 29.82 -16.47
C GLY A 65 52.64 29.79 -16.70
N LYS A 66 52.19 28.82 -17.49
CA LYS A 66 50.78 28.52 -17.74
C LYS A 66 50.27 27.55 -16.67
N VAL A 67 49.23 27.94 -15.94
CA VAL A 67 48.55 27.06 -14.98
C VAL A 67 47.45 26.26 -15.68
N ASN A 68 46.66 26.95 -16.49
CA ASN A 68 45.67 26.37 -17.42
C ASN A 68 45.39 27.40 -18.54
N LEU A 69 44.39 27.16 -19.40
CA LEU A 69 44.09 28.08 -20.52
C LEU A 69 43.73 29.51 -20.08
N ASN A 70 43.19 29.64 -18.86
CA ASN A 70 42.64 30.89 -18.32
C ASN A 70 43.44 31.42 -17.13
N ALA A 71 44.63 30.88 -16.85
CA ALA A 71 45.44 31.32 -15.72
C ALA A 71 46.94 31.19 -16.02
N VAL A 72 47.68 32.26 -15.70
CA VAL A 72 49.13 32.35 -15.84
C VAL A 72 49.75 32.86 -14.54
N VAL A 73 51.02 32.55 -14.30
CA VAL A 73 51.77 32.98 -13.13
C VAL A 73 53.04 33.71 -13.54
N TYR A 74 53.38 34.76 -12.80
CA TYR A 74 54.59 35.56 -12.95
C TYR A 74 55.37 35.51 -11.65
N SER A 75 56.67 35.22 -11.73
CA SER A 75 57.50 35.03 -10.55
C SER A 75 58.79 35.84 -10.59
N ILE A 76 59.23 36.30 -9.42
CA ILE A 76 60.56 36.86 -9.18
C ILE A 76 61.27 36.11 -8.06
N VAL A 77 62.60 36.01 -8.19
CA VAL A 77 63.52 35.45 -7.21
C VAL A 77 64.47 36.57 -6.77
N MET A 78 64.36 36.95 -5.50
CA MET A 78 65.27 37.90 -4.87
C MET A 78 66.24 37.12 -3.99
N ASP A 79 67.51 37.04 -4.40
CA ASP A 79 68.58 36.40 -3.64
C ASP A 79 69.00 37.22 -2.40
N THR A 80 70.03 36.80 -1.70
CA THR A 80 70.48 37.46 -0.47
C THR A 80 71.27 38.76 -0.70
N THR A 81 71.45 39.20 -1.96
CA THR A 81 72.17 40.42 -2.32
C THR A 81 71.25 41.65 -2.45
N VAL A 82 69.94 41.42 -2.45
CA VAL A 82 68.88 42.43 -2.58
C VAL A 82 68.26 42.71 -1.21
N GLY A 83 68.00 43.99 -0.89
CA GLY A 83 67.55 44.48 0.43
C GLY A 83 68.34 45.73 0.86
N ASP A 84 68.09 46.36 2.00
CA ASP A 84 67.05 46.09 3.00
C ASP A 84 65.79 46.93 2.73
N PHE A 85 64.61 46.31 2.80
CA PHE A 85 63.33 47.02 2.73
C PHE A 85 62.19 46.18 3.27
N ASP A 86 61.12 46.86 3.69
CA ASP A 86 59.84 46.24 4.00
C ASP A 86 58.85 46.52 2.87
N PHE A 87 57.95 45.59 2.59
CA PHE A 87 56.87 45.78 1.61
C PHE A 87 55.58 45.08 2.06
N ASN A 88 54.45 45.67 1.69
CA ASN A 88 53.11 45.15 1.96
C ASN A 88 52.19 45.16 0.73
N ALA A 89 52.69 45.60 -0.42
CA ALA A 89 51.97 45.56 -1.70
C ALA A 89 52.88 45.11 -2.85
N MET A 90 52.30 44.44 -3.84
CA MET A 90 52.95 44.00 -5.07
C MET A 90 52.11 44.37 -6.29
N TYR A 91 52.74 44.87 -7.34
CA TYR A 91 52.09 45.24 -8.60
C TYR A 91 52.77 44.55 -9.76
N LEU A 92 52.00 43.90 -10.61
CA LEU A 92 52.46 43.35 -11.88
C LEU A 92 52.15 44.36 -13.00
N ILE A 93 53.17 44.81 -13.73
CA ILE A 93 53.05 45.86 -14.75
C ILE A 93 53.78 45.47 -16.05
N ASP A 94 53.43 46.17 -17.13
CA ASP A 94 54.32 46.31 -18.29
C ASP A 94 55.31 47.46 -18.03
N LYS A 95 56.62 47.17 -18.06
CA LYS A 95 57.66 48.20 -17.85
C LYS A 95 57.65 49.32 -18.90
N ASN A 96 57.14 49.05 -20.10
CA ASN A 96 57.04 50.04 -21.18
C ASN A 96 55.78 50.89 -21.06
N GLU A 97 54.74 50.40 -20.38
CA GLU A 97 53.45 51.05 -20.18
C GLU A 97 53.08 51.03 -18.69
N ARG A 98 53.82 51.78 -17.85
CA ARG A 98 53.70 51.71 -16.37
C ARG A 98 52.32 52.01 -15.80
N THR A 99 51.44 52.65 -16.56
CA THR A 99 50.04 52.90 -16.18
C THR A 99 49.16 51.65 -16.35
N ALA A 100 49.61 50.66 -17.12
CA ALA A 100 48.96 49.38 -17.28
C ALA A 100 49.34 48.44 -16.13
N VAL A 101 48.69 48.65 -14.98
CA VAL A 101 48.76 47.69 -13.88
C VAL A 101 47.92 46.48 -14.26
N GLY A 102 48.54 45.31 -14.28
CA GLY A 102 47.90 44.03 -14.60
C GLY A 102 47.25 43.36 -13.40
N MET A 103 47.94 43.37 -12.27
CA MET A 103 47.46 42.73 -11.04
C MET A 103 48.04 43.44 -9.82
N ILE A 104 47.23 43.54 -8.77
CA ILE A 104 47.59 44.14 -7.47
C ILE A 104 47.45 43.06 -6.41
N VAL A 105 48.41 42.97 -5.49
CA VAL A 105 48.35 42.11 -4.31
C VAL A 105 48.66 42.94 -3.06
N HIS A 106 47.76 42.92 -2.08
CA HIS A 106 47.98 43.48 -0.75
C HIS A 106 48.20 42.36 0.26
N LYS A 107 49.14 42.55 1.18
CA LYS A 107 49.56 41.53 2.14
C LYS A 107 50.06 42.16 3.44
N GLU A 108 50.27 41.31 4.44
CA GLU A 108 50.96 41.71 5.67
C GLU A 108 52.39 42.17 5.35
N LEU A 109 52.89 43.11 6.16
CA LEU A 109 54.23 43.67 6.02
C LEU A 109 55.30 42.58 6.13
N GLU A 110 56.20 42.52 5.17
CA GLU A 110 57.28 41.53 5.11
C GLU A 110 58.61 42.21 4.81
N SER A 111 59.66 41.74 5.49
CA SER A 111 61.00 42.29 5.41
C SER A 111 61.89 41.48 4.47
N LYS A 112 62.56 42.18 3.56
CA LYS A 112 63.68 41.67 2.75
C LYS A 112 64.98 42.18 3.37
N ILE A 113 65.85 41.27 3.78
CA ILE A 113 67.13 41.57 4.43
C ILE A 113 68.26 41.14 3.51
N LYS A 114 69.17 42.07 3.24
CA LYS A 114 70.39 41.84 2.47
C LYS A 114 71.48 41.26 3.37
N THR A 115 72.33 40.40 2.80
CA THR A 115 73.53 39.93 3.50
C THR A 115 74.54 41.06 3.60
N ASP A 116 74.91 41.40 4.83
CA ASP A 116 76.00 42.32 5.11
C ASP A 116 77.11 41.59 5.86
N ASN A 117 78.17 41.28 5.13
CA ASN A 117 79.36 40.61 5.67
C ASN A 117 80.15 41.49 6.66
N THR A 118 79.89 42.81 6.70
CA THR A 118 80.56 43.76 7.59
C THR A 118 79.93 43.77 8.98
N SER A 119 78.60 43.71 9.05
CA SER A 119 77.84 43.61 10.31
C SER A 119 77.59 42.15 10.74
N GLY A 120 77.86 41.18 9.86
CA GLY A 120 77.60 39.76 10.11
C GLY A 120 76.12 39.36 9.94
N THR A 121 75.29 40.24 9.38
CA THR A 121 73.87 39.97 9.15
C THR A 121 73.69 39.04 7.95
N GLN A 122 73.10 37.87 8.18
CA GLN A 122 72.72 36.94 7.12
C GLN A 122 71.41 37.40 6.47
N GLY A 123 71.43 37.63 5.16
CA GLY A 123 70.23 37.99 4.41
C GLY A 123 69.31 36.80 4.13
N ASN A 124 68.06 37.08 3.79
CA ASN A 124 67.07 36.05 3.39
C ASN A 124 66.96 35.98 1.85
N SER A 125 66.56 34.83 1.31
CA SER A 125 66.14 34.70 -0.10
C SER A 125 64.62 34.66 -0.14
N LEU A 126 64.00 35.38 -1.08
CA LEU A 126 62.55 35.47 -1.21
C LEU A 126 62.14 35.19 -2.64
N VAL A 127 61.15 34.31 -2.79
CA VAL A 127 60.50 34.03 -4.07
C VAL A 127 59.06 34.54 -3.99
N LYS A 128 58.62 35.29 -5.00
CA LYS A 128 57.24 35.79 -5.07
C LYS A 128 56.62 35.44 -6.40
N SER A 129 55.41 34.90 -6.35
CA SER A 129 54.62 34.50 -7.52
C SER A 129 53.26 35.19 -7.49
N MET A 130 52.83 35.74 -8.61
CA MET A 130 51.54 36.40 -8.81
C MET A 130 50.74 35.59 -9.84
N LEU A 131 49.69 34.90 -9.38
CA LEU A 131 48.79 34.11 -10.22
C LEU A 131 47.64 34.99 -10.72
N MET A 132 47.58 35.20 -12.03
CA MET A 132 46.58 36.02 -12.69
C MET A 132 45.62 35.14 -13.50
N GLN A 133 44.32 35.27 -13.24
CA GLN A 133 43.26 34.48 -13.87
C GLN A 133 42.29 35.37 -14.66
N PHE A 134 42.14 35.11 -15.95
CA PHE A 134 41.13 35.71 -16.84
C PHE A 134 40.94 34.83 -18.09
N ASP A 135 39.82 35.00 -18.79
CA ASP A 135 39.50 34.15 -19.94
C ASP A 135 40.54 34.31 -21.07
N GLY A 136 41.06 33.17 -21.56
CA GLY A 136 42.09 33.15 -22.60
C GLY A 136 43.46 33.68 -22.18
N ALA A 137 43.77 33.76 -20.88
CA ALA A 137 45.02 34.36 -20.37
C ALA A 137 46.30 33.81 -21.03
N ALA A 138 46.38 32.49 -21.25
CA ALA A 138 47.54 31.88 -21.90
C ALA A 138 47.75 32.36 -23.34
N ALA A 139 46.65 32.53 -24.08
CA ALA A 139 46.68 33.02 -25.45
C ALA A 139 46.98 34.53 -25.50
N ALA A 140 46.33 35.32 -24.65
CA ALA A 140 46.51 36.78 -24.61
C ALA A 140 47.94 37.20 -24.22
N THR A 141 48.63 36.42 -23.40
CA THR A 141 50.01 36.67 -22.94
C THR A 141 51.06 35.91 -23.76
N ASN A 142 50.63 35.01 -24.65
CA ASN A 142 51.50 34.08 -25.38
C ASN A 142 52.40 33.21 -24.48
N ILE A 143 51.93 32.86 -23.28
CA ILE A 143 52.63 31.97 -22.35
C ILE A 143 52.15 30.53 -22.57
N THR A 144 53.03 29.69 -23.13
CA THR A 144 52.69 28.31 -23.52
C THR A 144 53.30 27.24 -22.61
N VAL A 145 54.41 27.56 -21.94
CA VAL A 145 55.15 26.66 -21.03
C VAL A 145 54.38 26.51 -19.73
N ASP A 146 54.21 25.28 -19.25
CA ASP A 146 53.52 25.00 -18.00
C ASP A 146 54.31 25.54 -16.79
N ALA A 147 53.59 26.07 -15.80
CA ALA A 147 54.17 26.62 -14.59
C ALA A 147 54.89 25.53 -13.76
N GLN A 148 56.02 25.91 -13.16
CA GLN A 148 56.75 25.03 -12.26
C GLN A 148 56.01 24.86 -10.93
N THR A 149 56.22 23.73 -10.26
CA THR A 149 55.50 23.37 -9.02
C THR A 149 55.68 24.40 -7.90
N TRP A 150 56.84 25.04 -7.80
CA TRP A 150 57.08 26.09 -6.80
C TRP A 150 56.33 27.40 -7.09
N GLN A 151 55.88 27.64 -8.33
CA GLN A 151 55.18 28.86 -8.71
C GLN A 151 53.71 28.86 -8.27
N ILE A 152 53.14 27.67 -7.99
CA ILE A 152 51.72 27.50 -7.69
C ILE A 152 51.54 27.00 -6.27
N ASP A 153 50.65 27.65 -5.53
CA ASP A 153 50.14 27.12 -4.27
C ASP A 153 48.99 26.13 -4.54
N TYR A 154 49.25 24.83 -4.40
CA TYR A 154 48.25 23.77 -4.55
C TYR A 154 47.49 23.45 -3.26
N SER A 155 47.73 24.15 -2.15
CA SER A 155 47.22 23.79 -0.82
C SER A 155 45.69 23.72 -0.79
N ALA A 156 45.00 24.70 -1.38
CA ALA A 156 43.53 24.71 -1.42
C ALA A 156 42.97 23.54 -2.24
N ARG A 157 43.60 23.22 -3.38
CA ARG A 157 43.19 22.10 -4.22
C ARG A 157 43.41 20.75 -3.52
N LEU A 158 44.54 20.59 -2.84
CA LEU A 158 44.86 19.37 -2.09
C LEU A 158 43.89 19.18 -0.91
N LYS A 159 43.56 20.26 -0.17
CA LYS A 159 42.53 20.23 0.88
C LYS A 159 41.16 19.82 0.34
N GLY A 160 40.78 20.32 -0.83
CA GLY A 160 39.52 19.91 -1.48
C GLY A 160 39.50 18.42 -1.82
N ILE A 161 40.58 17.88 -2.38
CA ILE A 161 40.69 16.44 -2.69
C ILE A 161 40.63 15.59 -1.40
N ASP A 162 41.35 16.01 -0.35
CA ASP A 162 41.33 15.33 0.94
C ASP A 162 39.92 15.31 1.57
N GLU A 163 39.18 16.40 1.44
CA GLU A 163 37.80 16.49 1.93
C GLU A 163 36.82 15.66 1.09
N ASP A 164 36.94 15.66 -0.24
CA ASP A 164 36.14 14.79 -1.12
C ASP A 164 36.35 13.31 -0.79
N HIS A 165 37.60 12.91 -0.48
CA HIS A 165 37.91 11.55 -0.02
C HIS A 165 37.26 11.23 1.33
N ARG A 166 37.28 12.17 2.29
CA ARG A 166 36.63 12.00 3.60
C ARG A 166 35.11 11.86 3.46
N LEU A 167 34.47 12.74 2.69
CA LEU A 167 33.04 12.71 2.43
C LEU A 167 32.61 11.44 1.71
N THR A 168 33.37 10.97 0.73
CA THR A 168 33.11 9.69 0.07
C THR A 168 33.09 8.55 1.09
N ASN A 169 34.08 8.46 1.97
CA ASN A 169 34.07 7.43 3.01
C ASN A 169 32.90 7.57 3.99
N LEU A 170 32.52 8.80 4.34
CA LEU A 170 31.37 9.09 5.20
C LEU A 170 30.06 8.56 4.58
N ASP A 171 29.86 8.75 3.27
CA ASP A 171 28.68 8.27 2.56
C ASP A 171 28.61 6.74 2.49
N PHE A 172 29.76 6.06 2.36
CA PHE A 172 29.82 4.60 2.27
C PHE A 172 29.71 3.90 3.62
N TYR A 173 30.40 4.41 4.64
CA TYR A 173 30.55 3.73 5.93
C TYR A 173 29.66 4.30 7.02
N GLY A 174 29.22 5.55 6.91
CA GLY A 174 28.54 6.30 7.96
C GLY A 174 29.53 7.08 8.83
N HIS A 175 29.04 7.68 9.91
CA HIS A 175 29.87 8.44 10.83
C HIS A 175 30.89 7.55 11.54
N ASP A 176 30.45 6.42 12.05
CA ASP A 176 31.26 5.45 12.77
C ASP A 176 31.10 4.04 12.19
N ALA A 177 32.21 3.42 11.80
CA ALA A 177 32.22 2.06 11.29
C ALA A 177 33.55 1.37 11.62
N PHE A 178 33.47 0.13 12.11
CA PHE A 178 34.64 -0.64 12.51
C PHE A 178 34.70 -1.95 11.73
N ALA A 179 35.90 -2.35 11.31
CA ALA A 179 36.10 -3.57 10.53
C ALA A 179 36.19 -4.78 11.48
N SER A 180 35.28 -5.76 11.31
CA SER A 180 35.25 -6.97 12.14
C SER A 180 35.27 -6.63 13.64
N ASP A 181 36.20 -7.19 14.40
CA ASP A 181 36.33 -7.00 15.85
C ASP A 181 37.22 -5.80 16.22
N ALA A 182 37.58 -4.94 15.26
CA ALA A 182 38.40 -3.76 15.51
C ALA A 182 37.71 -2.80 16.49
N PHE A 183 38.47 -2.25 17.43
CA PHE A 183 37.97 -1.38 18.50
C PHE A 183 36.95 -2.03 19.44
N GLU A 184 36.77 -3.36 19.39
CA GLU A 184 35.98 -4.08 20.40
C GLU A 184 36.63 -3.93 21.77
N VAL A 185 35.79 -3.67 22.77
CA VAL A 185 36.23 -3.53 24.15
C VAL A 185 35.90 -4.79 24.93
N THR A 186 36.92 -5.40 25.53
CA THR A 186 36.75 -6.55 26.43
C THR A 186 37.31 -6.22 27.82
N ARG A 187 36.73 -6.83 28.86
CA ARG A 187 37.19 -6.64 30.25
C ARG A 187 38.06 -7.81 30.69
N ASN A 188 39.18 -7.52 31.34
CA ASN A 188 40.01 -8.56 31.96
C ASN A 188 39.50 -8.97 33.35
N GLY A 189 38.60 -9.94 33.41
CA GLY A 189 38.05 -10.45 34.68
C GLY A 189 37.44 -9.35 35.55
N SER A 190 37.60 -9.43 36.88
CA SER A 190 37.05 -8.43 37.81
C SER A 190 37.91 -7.18 38.00
N THR A 191 38.91 -6.95 37.14
CA THR A 191 39.83 -5.80 37.28
C THR A 191 39.23 -4.50 36.72
N SER A 192 39.94 -3.39 36.90
CA SER A 192 39.68 -2.09 36.26
C SER A 192 40.40 -1.93 34.90
N GLN A 193 40.89 -3.03 34.32
CA GLN A 193 41.57 -3.03 33.02
C GLN A 193 40.62 -3.48 31.90
N TYR A 194 40.61 -2.70 30.83
CA TYR A 194 39.81 -2.91 29.62
C TYR A 194 40.74 -2.96 28.42
N PHE A 195 40.55 -3.94 27.54
CA PHE A 195 41.32 -4.10 26.32
C PHE A 195 40.52 -3.62 25.13
N VAL A 196 41.16 -2.87 24.24
CA VAL A 196 40.60 -2.41 22.97
C VAL A 196 41.37 -3.09 21.84
N ASN A 197 40.67 -3.88 21.03
CA ASN A 197 41.28 -4.62 19.93
C ASN A 197 41.82 -3.68 18.84
N SER A 198 42.98 -4.02 18.31
CA SER A 198 43.57 -3.39 17.12
C SER A 198 42.72 -3.59 15.86
N GLY A 199 42.96 -2.73 14.87
CA GLY A 199 42.33 -2.85 13.56
C GLY A 199 41.95 -1.52 12.95
N VAL A 200 41.07 -1.58 11.94
CA VAL A 200 40.71 -0.43 11.10
C VAL A 200 39.32 0.08 11.48
N GLY A 201 39.20 1.40 11.58
CA GLY A 201 37.94 2.11 11.78
C GLY A 201 37.80 3.27 10.82
N TYR A 202 36.56 3.71 10.60
CA TYR A 202 36.20 4.94 9.91
C TYR A 202 35.41 5.79 10.90
N ILE A 203 35.91 6.99 11.19
CA ILE A 203 35.30 7.92 12.16
C ILE A 203 35.24 9.29 11.49
N GLY A 204 34.03 9.84 11.33
CA GLY A 204 33.79 11.07 10.58
C GLY A 204 34.32 11.01 9.14
N GLY A 205 34.34 9.83 8.52
CA GLY A 205 34.89 9.60 7.17
C GLY A 205 36.43 9.48 7.09
N LEU A 206 37.15 9.63 8.22
CA LEU A 206 38.59 9.39 8.27
C LEU A 206 38.88 7.92 8.52
N ARG A 207 39.61 7.27 7.59
CA ARG A 207 40.15 5.92 7.82
C ARG A 207 41.28 6.00 8.84
N VAL A 208 41.12 5.35 9.99
CA VAL A 208 42.12 5.23 11.04
C VAL A 208 42.48 3.78 11.29
N GLU A 209 43.68 3.55 11.80
CA GLU A 209 44.18 2.22 12.13
C GLU A 209 44.82 2.24 13.51
N LEU A 210 44.29 1.41 14.40
CA LEU A 210 44.90 1.13 15.70
C LEU A 210 45.87 -0.03 15.50
N SER A 211 47.17 0.26 15.42
CA SER A 211 48.19 -0.72 15.01
C SER A 211 48.46 -1.86 16.01
N GLY A 212 47.93 -1.77 17.23
CA GLY A 212 48.09 -2.79 18.27
C GLY A 212 47.10 -2.60 19.40
N ASP A 213 46.74 -3.70 20.05
CA ASP A 213 45.74 -3.71 21.13
C ASP A 213 46.13 -2.76 22.25
N GLN A 214 45.17 -2.00 22.76
CA GLN A 214 45.38 -1.01 23.82
C GLN A 214 44.78 -1.49 25.13
N THR A 215 45.43 -1.15 26.24
CA THR A 215 44.90 -1.42 27.58
C THR A 215 44.58 -0.11 28.28
N LEU A 216 43.31 0.10 28.63
CA LEU A 216 42.82 1.27 29.35
C LEU A 216 42.52 0.90 30.80
N THR A 217 42.91 1.77 31.74
CA THR A 217 42.59 1.61 33.17
C THR A 217 41.48 2.58 33.54
N ILE A 218 40.30 2.06 33.90
CA ILE A 218 39.09 2.85 34.18
C ILE A 218 38.74 2.71 35.67
N THR A 219 38.99 3.77 36.43
CA THR A 219 38.75 3.82 37.87
C THR A 219 37.40 4.45 38.24
N THR A 220 36.91 5.39 37.42
CA THR A 220 35.62 6.07 37.61
C THR A 220 34.55 5.40 36.76
N LYS A 221 33.42 5.02 37.38
CA LYS A 221 32.28 4.37 36.71
C LYS A 221 30.97 4.98 37.21
N PRO A 222 29.92 5.07 36.38
CA PRO A 222 29.88 4.71 34.95
C PRO A 222 30.70 5.67 34.08
N SER A 223 31.24 5.15 32.97
CA SER A 223 32.04 5.90 31.98
C SER A 223 31.83 5.32 30.58
N ALA A 224 32.22 6.05 29.54
CA ALA A 224 32.25 5.56 28.17
C ALA A 224 33.65 5.70 27.56
N ILE A 225 33.97 4.85 26.60
CA ILE A 225 35.21 4.89 25.83
C ILE A 225 34.88 5.43 24.43
N TYR A 226 35.66 6.41 24.00
CA TYR A 226 35.54 7.08 22.72
C TYR A 226 36.81 6.92 21.90
N ALA A 227 36.66 6.65 20.62
CA ALA A 227 37.72 6.72 19.62
C ALA A 227 37.62 8.08 18.92
N ILE A 228 38.70 8.86 18.98
CA ILE A 228 38.75 10.23 18.44
C ILE A 228 39.72 10.24 17.25
N ALA A 229 39.19 10.48 16.06
CA ALA A 229 39.96 10.59 14.83
C ALA A 229 40.14 12.04 14.43
N ASN A 230 41.33 12.39 13.97
CA ASN A 230 41.62 13.70 13.41
C ASN A 230 42.76 13.59 12.40
N ARG A 231 42.81 14.52 11.44
CA ARG A 231 43.84 14.52 10.39
C ARG A 231 44.92 15.53 10.74
N GLN A 232 46.13 15.05 10.95
CA GLN A 232 47.28 15.87 11.37
C GLN A 232 48.41 15.74 10.36
N GLY A 233 49.18 16.80 10.16
CA GLY A 233 50.38 16.78 9.34
C GLY A 233 51.20 18.04 9.59
N SER A 234 52.48 18.00 9.22
CA SER A 234 53.34 19.18 9.23
C SER A 234 53.86 19.44 7.82
N ALA A 235 54.50 20.59 7.59
CA ALA A 235 55.15 20.88 6.31
C ALA A 235 56.24 19.84 5.93
N LEU A 236 56.71 19.04 6.89
CA LEU A 236 57.76 18.04 6.71
C LEU A 236 57.22 16.59 6.73
N SER A 237 55.92 16.39 6.94
CA SER A 237 55.29 15.07 7.07
C SER A 237 54.08 14.94 6.16
N ALA A 238 53.75 13.72 5.75
CA ALA A 238 52.43 13.45 5.19
C ALA A 238 51.35 13.84 6.20
N PHE A 239 50.22 14.32 5.70
CA PHE A 239 49.00 14.39 6.50
C PHE A 239 48.49 12.96 6.71
N GLU A 240 48.39 12.56 7.97
CA GLU A 240 47.94 11.23 8.39
C GLU A 240 46.72 11.36 9.28
N ASN A 241 45.86 10.34 9.23
CA ASN A 241 44.73 10.25 10.14
C ASN A 241 45.24 9.59 11.44
N VAL A 242 45.15 10.33 12.53
CA VAL A 242 45.58 9.90 13.86
C VAL A 242 44.35 9.52 14.66
N ILE A 243 44.49 8.50 15.49
CA ILE A 243 43.47 8.01 16.40
C ILE A 243 43.96 8.11 17.84
N ASP A 244 43.07 8.55 18.73
CA ASP A 244 43.27 8.52 20.18
C ASP A 244 42.08 7.86 20.87
N LEU A 245 42.32 7.27 22.04
CA LEU A 245 41.29 6.63 22.86
C LEU A 245 41.10 7.41 24.14
N GLN A 246 39.89 7.94 24.34
CA GLN A 246 39.55 8.73 25.52
C GLN A 246 38.46 8.07 26.34
N VAL A 247 38.64 8.05 27.67
CA VAL A 247 37.61 7.65 28.62
C VAL A 247 36.97 8.91 29.20
N SER A 248 35.65 8.97 29.21
CA SER A 248 34.90 10.12 29.74
C SER A 248 33.64 9.66 30.48
N ASP A 249 33.31 10.33 31.58
CA ASP A 249 32.05 10.18 32.32
C ASP A 249 30.92 11.05 31.74
N SER A 250 31.25 11.91 30.78
CA SER A 250 30.33 12.76 30.04
C SER A 250 30.34 12.42 28.55
N ALA A 251 29.21 12.68 27.88
CA ALA A 251 29.07 12.45 26.45
C ALA A 251 30.01 13.37 25.66
N LEU A 252 30.79 12.79 24.75
CA LEU A 252 31.64 13.52 23.80
C LEU A 252 30.99 13.52 22.42
N SER A 253 31.17 14.62 21.69
CA SER A 253 30.73 14.82 20.31
C SER A 253 31.84 15.45 19.49
N ASP A 254 31.72 15.44 18.17
CA ASP A 254 32.66 16.10 17.26
C ASP A 254 32.93 17.56 17.66
N TYR A 255 34.19 18.00 17.55
CA TYR A 255 34.63 19.33 17.93
C TYR A 255 35.80 19.82 17.08
N THR A 256 35.98 21.14 17.01
CA THR A 256 37.13 21.77 16.35
C THR A 256 38.03 22.42 17.40
N GLN A 257 39.32 22.14 17.36
CA GLN A 257 40.31 22.77 18.23
C GLN A 257 41.53 23.20 17.41
N ASN A 258 41.95 24.47 17.55
CA ASN A 258 43.08 25.05 16.82
C ASN A 258 43.01 24.88 15.28
N GLY A 259 41.79 24.87 14.73
CA GLY A 259 41.56 24.70 13.29
C GLY A 259 41.74 23.25 12.78
N VAL A 260 41.81 22.27 13.68
CA VAL A 260 41.76 20.84 13.36
C VAL A 260 40.42 20.29 13.84
N ASP A 261 39.74 19.54 12.98
CA ASP A 261 38.49 18.87 13.30
C ASP A 261 38.76 17.49 13.92
N TYR A 262 38.11 17.23 15.04
CA TYR A 262 38.15 15.99 15.80
C TYR A 262 36.78 15.32 15.71
N TYR A 263 36.77 14.12 15.13
CA TYR A 263 35.58 13.30 14.97
C TYR A 263 35.57 12.21 16.04
N VAL A 264 34.44 12.05 16.72
CA VAL A 264 34.34 11.26 17.94
C VAL A 264 33.32 10.13 17.75
N ALA A 265 33.79 8.89 17.85
CA ALA A 265 32.93 7.70 17.85
C ALA A 265 32.92 7.04 19.23
N LYS A 266 31.73 6.72 19.75
CA LYS A 266 31.59 5.99 21.00
C LYS A 266 31.75 4.50 20.72
N ILE A 267 32.68 3.83 21.41
CA ILE A 267 32.96 2.40 21.16
C ILE A 267 32.43 1.48 22.25
N ALA A 268 32.33 1.96 23.50
CA ALA A 268 31.75 1.15 24.58
C ALA A 268 31.20 2.01 25.72
N ASP A 269 30.17 1.48 26.38
CA ASP A 269 29.68 1.92 27.69
C ASP A 269 30.22 0.98 28.78
N ILE A 270 30.69 1.58 29.87
CA ILE A 270 31.17 0.89 31.07
C ILE A 270 30.20 1.18 32.21
N GLU A 271 29.43 0.17 32.56
CA GLU A 271 28.42 0.24 33.61
C GLU A 271 29.05 0.39 35.00
N SER A 272 28.22 0.72 36.00
CA SER A 272 28.66 0.89 37.40
C SER A 272 29.35 -0.35 38.00
N ASP A 273 28.96 -1.56 37.58
CA ASP A 273 29.58 -2.84 37.98
C ASP A 273 30.83 -3.19 37.13
N GLY A 274 31.12 -2.37 36.13
CA GLY A 274 32.19 -2.53 35.16
C GLY A 274 31.85 -3.45 33.98
N THR A 275 30.60 -3.88 33.83
CA THR A 275 30.12 -4.57 32.62
C THR A 275 30.33 -3.68 31.40
N VAL A 276 30.77 -4.28 30.29
CA VAL A 276 30.99 -3.59 29.02
C VAL A 276 29.78 -3.82 28.13
N THR A 277 29.20 -2.73 27.64
CA THR A 277 28.19 -2.75 26.58
C THR A 277 28.84 -2.19 25.32
N ASP A 278 28.86 -2.98 24.24
CA ASP A 278 29.37 -2.54 22.95
C ASP A 278 28.45 -1.45 22.37
N ALA A 279 29.04 -0.30 22.06
CA ALA A 279 28.33 0.87 21.53
C ALA A 279 28.71 1.17 20.07
N ARG A 280 29.57 0.36 19.44
CA ARG A 280 30.01 0.54 18.05
C ARG A 280 28.82 0.41 17.10
N ALA A 281 28.65 1.36 16.19
CA ALA A 281 27.66 1.19 15.12
C ALA A 281 28.09 0.08 14.15
N LYS A 282 27.10 -0.67 13.67
CA LYS A 282 27.28 -1.54 12.50
C LYS A 282 27.53 -0.64 11.29
N SER A 283 28.54 -0.97 10.49
CA SER A 283 28.78 -0.27 9.23
C SER A 283 27.54 -0.27 8.35
N LEU A 284 27.31 0.81 7.58
CA LEU A 284 26.18 0.88 6.64
C LEU A 284 26.17 -0.28 5.64
N SER A 285 27.35 -0.80 5.27
CA SER A 285 27.47 -2.00 4.44
C SER A 285 26.97 -3.26 5.13
N GLN A 286 27.26 -3.45 6.42
CA GLN A 286 26.78 -4.61 7.17
C GLN A 286 25.28 -4.51 7.40
N ALA A 287 24.76 -3.33 7.74
CA ALA A 287 23.32 -3.13 7.91
C ALA A 287 22.54 -3.43 6.62
N LYS A 288 23.05 -3.01 5.45
CA LYS A 288 22.47 -3.36 4.15
C LYS A 288 22.55 -4.86 3.86
N PHE A 289 23.65 -5.51 4.23
CA PHE A 289 23.80 -6.95 4.04
C PHE A 289 22.80 -7.73 4.91
N ASP A 290 22.64 -7.35 6.18
CA ASP A 290 21.66 -7.93 7.11
C ASP A 290 20.23 -7.74 6.58
N ASP A 291 19.89 -6.55 6.05
CA ASP A 291 18.58 -6.27 5.43
C ASP A 291 18.32 -7.13 4.19
N ILE A 292 19.32 -7.27 3.30
CA ILE A 292 19.23 -8.16 2.14
C ILE A 292 19.03 -9.61 2.58
N GLN A 293 19.75 -10.05 3.61
CA GLN A 293 19.62 -11.42 4.12
C GLN A 293 18.22 -11.67 4.69
N GLN A 294 17.66 -10.70 5.44
CA GLN A 294 16.29 -10.77 5.94
C GLN A 294 15.27 -10.86 4.80
N GLN A 295 15.44 -10.04 3.75
CA GLN A 295 14.57 -10.10 2.57
C GLN A 295 14.62 -11.46 1.87
N ILE A 296 15.81 -12.08 1.79
CA ILE A 296 15.96 -13.45 1.24
C ILE A 296 15.22 -14.47 2.11
N ASP A 297 15.31 -14.38 3.42
CA ASP A 297 14.66 -15.30 4.35
C ASP A 297 13.12 -15.17 4.31
N ASP A 298 12.61 -13.94 4.19
CA ASP A 298 11.19 -13.66 4.00
C ASP A 298 10.66 -14.24 2.69
N LEU A 299 11.42 -14.07 1.59
CA LEU A 299 11.09 -14.64 0.29
C LEU A 299 11.08 -16.18 0.32
N ASN A 300 12.05 -16.81 0.98
CA ASN A 300 12.11 -18.25 1.14
C ASN A 300 10.89 -18.77 1.94
N THR A 301 10.47 -18.04 2.97
CA THR A 301 9.27 -18.37 3.75
C THR A 301 8.01 -18.29 2.90
N ALA A 302 7.85 -17.22 2.10
CA ALA A 302 6.71 -17.08 1.20
C ALA A 302 6.67 -18.18 0.12
N LEU A 303 7.83 -18.57 -0.42
CA LEU A 303 7.95 -19.66 -1.38
C LEU A 303 7.51 -21.00 -0.76
N ASN A 304 7.96 -21.31 0.44
CA ASN A 304 7.59 -22.54 1.14
C ASN A 304 6.07 -22.62 1.42
N ASN A 305 5.46 -21.50 1.83
CA ASN A 305 4.00 -21.43 2.03
C ASN A 305 3.24 -21.66 0.73
N THR A 306 3.72 -21.09 -0.38
CA THR A 306 3.11 -21.26 -1.70
C THR A 306 3.21 -22.72 -2.15
N ASN A 307 4.38 -23.35 -2.02
CA ASN A 307 4.56 -24.76 -2.36
C ASN A 307 3.65 -25.67 -1.52
N THR A 308 3.52 -25.39 -0.22
CA THR A 308 2.61 -26.14 0.67
C THR A 308 1.15 -26.01 0.21
N HIS A 309 0.73 -24.80 -0.20
CA HIS A 309 -0.63 -24.59 -0.71
C HIS A 309 -0.86 -25.33 -2.03
N VAL A 310 0.08 -25.24 -2.98
CA VAL A 310 -0.02 -25.98 -4.25
C VAL A 310 -0.14 -27.47 -3.99
N GLN A 311 0.69 -28.01 -3.08
CA GLN A 311 0.64 -29.42 -2.74
C GLN A 311 -0.68 -29.81 -2.09
N SER A 312 -1.25 -28.97 -1.22
CA SER A 312 -2.59 -29.22 -0.65
C SER A 312 -3.69 -29.25 -1.72
N VAL A 313 -3.61 -28.38 -2.72
CA VAL A 313 -4.57 -28.36 -3.83
C VAL A 313 -4.42 -29.60 -4.71
N ASP A 314 -3.18 -30.02 -4.98
CA ASP A 314 -2.90 -31.25 -5.73
C ASP A 314 -3.43 -32.49 -4.98
N ASP A 315 -3.23 -32.56 -3.66
CA ASP A 315 -3.75 -33.63 -2.81
C ASP A 315 -5.29 -33.65 -2.80
N GLU A 316 -5.94 -32.48 -2.68
CA GLU A 316 -7.39 -32.34 -2.77
C GLU A 316 -7.92 -32.77 -4.14
N LEU A 317 -7.22 -32.41 -5.21
CA LEU A 317 -7.57 -32.79 -6.58
C LEU A 317 -7.44 -34.29 -6.80
N GLU A 318 -6.36 -34.92 -6.33
CA GLU A 318 -6.19 -36.37 -6.42
C GLU A 318 -7.26 -37.10 -5.60
N ALA A 319 -7.55 -36.63 -4.38
CA ALA A 319 -8.65 -37.16 -3.57
C ALA A 319 -10.01 -37.05 -4.28
N HIS A 320 -10.25 -35.94 -5.00
CA HIS A 320 -11.46 -35.74 -5.79
C HIS A 320 -11.56 -36.70 -6.98
N LYS A 321 -10.45 -36.95 -7.70
CA LYS A 321 -10.40 -37.86 -8.86
C LYS A 321 -10.70 -39.32 -8.52
N VAL A 322 -10.32 -39.77 -7.32
CA VAL A 322 -10.53 -41.16 -6.89
C VAL A 322 -11.86 -41.40 -6.17
N ALA A 323 -12.63 -40.34 -5.91
CA ALA A 323 -13.92 -40.45 -5.24
C ALA A 323 -14.98 -41.12 -6.14
N SER A 324 -15.77 -42.05 -5.55
CA SER A 324 -16.81 -42.81 -6.26
C SER A 324 -17.98 -41.94 -6.76
N ASP A 325 -18.30 -40.86 -6.06
CA ASP A 325 -19.29 -39.84 -6.47
C ASP A 325 -18.80 -38.44 -6.05
N PRO A 326 -17.98 -37.79 -6.88
CA PRO A 326 -17.36 -36.50 -6.56
C PRO A 326 -18.36 -35.32 -6.54
N HIS A 327 -19.60 -35.52 -7.00
CA HIS A 327 -20.56 -34.44 -7.27
C HIS A 327 -21.97 -34.66 -6.70
N SER A 328 -22.12 -35.57 -5.73
CA SER A 328 -23.38 -35.91 -5.06
C SER A 328 -24.22 -34.70 -4.59
N GLN A 329 -23.58 -33.56 -4.27
CA GLN A 329 -24.23 -32.31 -3.89
C GLN A 329 -25.08 -31.65 -5.00
N TYR A 330 -24.84 -32.00 -6.27
CA TYR A 330 -25.55 -31.45 -7.43
C TYR A 330 -26.66 -32.36 -7.97
N ALA A 331 -26.77 -33.61 -7.50
CA ALA A 331 -27.76 -34.57 -7.96
C ALA A 331 -28.88 -34.79 -6.93
N LYS A 332 -29.67 -33.76 -6.61
CA LYS A 332 -30.83 -33.94 -5.73
C LYS A 332 -31.98 -34.58 -6.52
N ARG A 333 -32.35 -35.82 -6.16
CA ARG A 333 -33.37 -36.67 -6.82
C ARG A 333 -34.72 -35.98 -7.06
N ASN A 334 -35.06 -35.00 -6.24
CA ASN A 334 -36.28 -34.19 -6.33
C ASN A 334 -36.25 -33.14 -7.46
N GLU A 335 -35.08 -32.60 -7.80
CA GLU A 335 -34.89 -31.67 -8.93
C GLU A 335 -35.05 -32.42 -10.26
N LEU A 336 -34.52 -33.64 -10.34
CA LEU A 336 -34.67 -34.52 -11.51
C LEU A 336 -36.15 -34.90 -11.75
N LEU A 337 -36.88 -35.27 -10.69
CA LEU A 337 -38.30 -35.61 -10.78
C LEU A 337 -39.16 -34.42 -11.23
N ARG A 338 -38.83 -33.21 -10.75
CA ARG A 338 -39.48 -31.97 -11.17
C ARG A 338 -39.22 -31.64 -12.63
N ALA A 339 -37.98 -31.78 -13.10
CA ALA A 339 -37.61 -31.52 -14.49
C ALA A 339 -38.20 -32.53 -15.49
N LEU A 340 -38.46 -33.78 -15.06
CA LEU A 340 -39.11 -34.80 -15.87
C LEU A 340 -40.63 -34.59 -15.99
N ALA A 341 -41.30 -34.24 -14.89
CA ALA A 341 -42.76 -34.09 -14.85
C ALA A 341 -43.26 -32.74 -15.40
N PHE A 342 -42.45 -31.70 -15.31
CA PHE A 342 -42.81 -30.35 -15.70
C PHE A 342 -41.71 -29.72 -16.55
N THR A 343 -42.10 -29.16 -17.70
CA THR A 343 -41.15 -28.37 -18.51
C THR A 343 -41.09 -26.96 -17.92
N PRO A 344 -39.93 -26.49 -17.42
CA PRO A 344 -39.80 -25.11 -16.98
C PRO A 344 -39.97 -24.17 -18.20
N VAL A 345 -40.95 -23.27 -18.14
CA VAL A 345 -41.09 -22.21 -19.15
C VAL A 345 -40.05 -21.15 -18.83
N PHE A 346 -38.92 -21.16 -19.55
CA PHE A 346 -37.79 -20.26 -19.29
C PHE A 346 -38.02 -18.80 -19.74
N ASN A 347 -39.26 -18.38 -20.02
CA ASN A 347 -39.50 -16.97 -20.34
C ASN A 347 -40.91 -16.46 -19.96
N ALA A 348 -40.91 -15.46 -19.07
CA ALA A 348 -41.94 -14.43 -18.81
C ALA A 348 -43.43 -14.81 -18.59
N GLY A 349 -43.78 -16.08 -18.33
CA GLY A 349 -45.11 -16.47 -17.88
C GLY A 349 -45.01 -17.39 -16.66
N VAL A 350 -45.42 -16.91 -15.49
CA VAL A 350 -45.36 -17.66 -14.23
C VAL A 350 -46.18 -18.95 -14.34
N GLY A 351 -45.52 -20.10 -14.34
CA GLY A 351 -46.17 -21.41 -14.31
C GLY A 351 -45.31 -22.54 -14.91
N TYR A 352 -45.44 -23.74 -14.35
CA TYR A 352 -44.94 -24.97 -14.98
C TYR A 352 -45.97 -25.45 -16.01
N VAL A 353 -45.52 -25.82 -17.22
CA VAL A 353 -46.39 -26.52 -18.18
C VAL A 353 -46.25 -28.02 -17.93
N PRO A 354 -47.35 -28.74 -17.64
CA PRO A 354 -47.32 -30.18 -17.49
C PRO A 354 -46.84 -30.84 -18.79
N ASN A 355 -45.92 -31.81 -18.68
CA ASN A 355 -45.46 -32.55 -19.86
C ASN A 355 -46.57 -33.54 -20.33
N PRO A 356 -47.17 -33.35 -21.52
CA PRO A 356 -48.30 -34.18 -21.98
C PRO A 356 -47.94 -35.65 -22.23
N ASP A 357 -46.65 -35.99 -22.25
CA ASP A 357 -46.17 -37.38 -22.37
C ASP A 357 -46.22 -38.15 -21.04
N PHE A 358 -46.30 -37.46 -19.91
CA PHE A 358 -46.27 -38.07 -18.56
C PHE A 358 -47.51 -37.78 -17.73
N VAL A 359 -48.20 -36.68 -18.01
CA VAL A 359 -49.37 -36.25 -17.24
C VAL A 359 -50.51 -35.84 -18.17
N ALA A 360 -51.73 -36.21 -17.79
CA ALA A 360 -52.95 -35.81 -18.48
C ALA A 360 -53.88 -35.07 -17.50
N PRO A 361 -54.62 -34.03 -17.95
CA PRO A 361 -55.60 -33.38 -17.11
C PRO A 361 -56.79 -34.31 -16.86
N SER A 362 -57.26 -34.31 -15.62
CA SER A 362 -58.40 -35.12 -15.17
C SER A 362 -59.72 -34.39 -15.45
N VAL A 363 -59.98 -34.03 -16.71
CA VAL A 363 -61.15 -33.22 -17.12
C VAL A 363 -62.11 -33.97 -18.05
N GLY A 364 -62.06 -35.30 -18.10
CA GLY A 364 -62.75 -36.04 -19.15
C GLY A 364 -62.01 -36.04 -20.48
N GLN A 365 -60.69 -35.83 -20.47
CA GLN A 365 -59.89 -35.80 -21.69
C GLN A 365 -59.91 -37.17 -22.38
N LYS A 366 -60.17 -37.18 -23.69
CA LYS A 366 -60.00 -38.38 -24.53
C LYS A 366 -58.52 -38.73 -24.69
N CYS A 367 -58.17 -39.97 -24.37
CA CYS A 367 -56.84 -40.56 -24.49
C CYS A 367 -56.94 -41.84 -25.34
N TYR A 368 -56.25 -41.89 -26.48
CA TYR A 368 -56.28 -43.06 -27.36
C TYR A 368 -55.45 -44.21 -26.78
N VAL A 369 -55.98 -45.43 -26.81
CA VAL A 369 -55.31 -46.61 -26.25
C VAL A 369 -53.95 -46.85 -26.92
N SER A 370 -53.83 -46.54 -28.22
CA SER A 370 -52.57 -46.65 -28.98
C SER A 370 -51.45 -45.74 -28.47
N GLU A 371 -51.77 -44.66 -27.77
CA GLU A 371 -50.75 -43.77 -27.18
C GLU A 371 -50.44 -44.12 -25.73
N TYR A 372 -51.28 -44.89 -25.06
CA TYR A 372 -51.25 -45.13 -23.61
C TYR A 372 -51.36 -46.63 -23.30
N GLU A 373 -50.62 -47.46 -24.03
CA GLU A 373 -50.79 -48.92 -24.02
C GLU A 373 -50.61 -49.55 -22.62
N THR A 374 -49.49 -49.29 -21.93
CA THR A 374 -49.26 -49.82 -20.58
C THR A 374 -50.28 -49.25 -19.58
N ALA A 375 -50.58 -47.95 -19.68
CA ALA A 375 -51.54 -47.31 -18.79
C ALA A 375 -52.96 -47.91 -18.96
N TRP A 376 -53.40 -48.13 -20.18
CA TRP A 376 -54.69 -48.77 -20.45
C TRP A 376 -54.72 -50.22 -19.95
N SER A 377 -53.63 -50.97 -20.13
CA SER A 377 -53.50 -52.34 -19.60
C SER A 377 -53.68 -52.41 -18.07
N LEU A 378 -53.24 -51.38 -17.35
CA LEU A 378 -53.47 -51.26 -15.91
C LEU A 378 -54.89 -50.82 -15.60
N ILE A 379 -55.41 -49.81 -16.32
CA ILE A 379 -56.76 -49.27 -16.11
C ILE A 379 -57.82 -50.36 -16.32
N GLN A 380 -57.72 -51.16 -17.38
CA GLN A 380 -58.69 -52.24 -17.69
C GLN A 380 -58.81 -53.30 -16.58
N ASN A 381 -57.82 -53.42 -15.68
CA ASN A 381 -57.93 -54.32 -14.53
C ASN A 381 -58.93 -53.80 -13.49
N PHE A 382 -59.23 -52.50 -13.48
CA PHE A 382 -60.22 -51.86 -12.62
C PHE A 382 -61.61 -51.86 -13.28
N THR A 383 -62.11 -53.05 -13.60
CA THR A 383 -63.41 -53.24 -14.30
C THR A 383 -64.60 -52.59 -13.59
N ASN A 384 -64.51 -52.36 -12.28
CA ASN A 384 -65.51 -51.69 -11.45
C ASN A 384 -65.43 -50.15 -11.49
N LEU A 385 -64.48 -49.59 -12.25
CA LEU A 385 -64.24 -48.15 -12.40
C LEU A 385 -64.18 -47.75 -13.89
N ILE A 386 -64.76 -48.56 -14.77
CA ILE A 386 -64.85 -48.32 -16.22
C ILE A 386 -66.31 -48.41 -16.66
N ASP A 387 -66.79 -47.43 -17.42
CA ASP A 387 -68.12 -47.41 -18.02
C ASP A 387 -68.07 -46.82 -19.44
N GLU A 388 -69.19 -46.82 -20.16
CA GLU A 388 -69.30 -46.20 -21.49
C GLU A 388 -68.82 -44.74 -21.45
N ALA A 389 -67.99 -44.34 -22.42
CA ALA A 389 -67.35 -43.03 -22.44
C ALA A 389 -68.31 -41.84 -22.29
N THR A 390 -69.55 -41.98 -22.77
CA THR A 390 -70.61 -40.98 -22.63
C THR A 390 -71.10 -40.80 -21.19
N LYS A 391 -70.95 -41.77 -20.29
CA LYS A 391 -71.43 -41.68 -18.90
C LYS A 391 -70.36 -41.15 -17.93
N ALA A 392 -69.09 -41.48 -18.17
CA ALA A 392 -67.99 -41.02 -17.32
C ALA A 392 -67.61 -39.54 -17.56
N ALA A 393 -67.90 -38.99 -18.75
CA ALA A 393 -67.55 -37.62 -19.14
C ALA A 393 -68.73 -36.66 -19.35
N SER A 394 -70.00 -37.12 -19.33
CA SER A 394 -71.16 -36.26 -19.63
C SER A 394 -71.51 -35.32 -18.48
N ILE A 395 -71.73 -34.05 -18.87
CA ILE A 395 -72.19 -32.94 -18.03
C ILE A 395 -73.73 -32.80 -18.05
N THR A 396 -74.42 -33.64 -18.83
CA THR A 396 -75.78 -33.36 -19.32
C THR A 396 -76.81 -34.44 -19.00
N ASP A 397 -76.36 -35.63 -18.61
CA ASP A 397 -77.27 -36.68 -18.15
C ASP A 397 -77.35 -36.62 -16.62
N GLY A 398 -78.55 -36.56 -16.05
CA GLY A 398 -78.79 -36.28 -14.63
C GLY A 398 -78.22 -37.33 -13.66
N SER A 399 -77.56 -38.39 -14.14
CA SER A 399 -76.82 -39.35 -13.33
C SER A 399 -75.37 -38.89 -13.12
N LYS A 400 -75.16 -37.92 -12.22
CA LYS A 400 -73.82 -37.47 -11.77
C LYS A 400 -73.05 -38.51 -10.93
N THR A 401 -73.37 -39.79 -11.07
CA THR A 401 -73.03 -40.84 -10.11
C THR A 401 -71.55 -41.27 -10.17
N TYR A 402 -70.85 -41.04 -11.29
CA TYR A 402 -69.58 -41.72 -11.60
C TYR A 402 -68.47 -40.86 -12.25
N ALA A 403 -68.36 -39.55 -12.00
CA ALA A 403 -67.31 -38.77 -12.69
C ALA A 403 -65.87 -39.07 -12.22
N GLY A 404 -65.69 -39.93 -11.21
CA GLY A 404 -64.40 -40.53 -10.84
C GLY A 404 -64.02 -41.79 -11.64
N TRP A 405 -64.88 -42.24 -12.57
CA TRP A 405 -64.65 -43.43 -13.39
C TRP A 405 -63.94 -43.10 -14.70
N TRP A 406 -63.31 -44.10 -15.28
CA TRP A 406 -62.74 -44.03 -16.63
C TRP A 406 -63.83 -44.34 -17.64
N GLY A 407 -63.91 -43.52 -18.70
CA GLY A 407 -64.78 -43.83 -19.82
C GLY A 407 -64.06 -44.75 -20.80
N TYR A 408 -64.80 -45.63 -21.49
CA TYR A 408 -64.28 -46.39 -22.62
C TYR A 408 -65.20 -46.27 -23.83
N GLY A 409 -64.62 -46.03 -25.00
CA GLY A 409 -65.35 -45.88 -26.25
C GLY A 409 -64.46 -46.13 -27.46
N ALA A 410 -65.07 -46.09 -28.64
CA ALA A 410 -64.35 -46.16 -29.90
C ALA A 410 -64.93 -45.12 -30.86
N ASP A 411 -64.05 -44.44 -31.60
CA ASP A 411 -64.41 -43.57 -32.72
C ASP A 411 -63.57 -43.92 -33.95
N GLU A 412 -63.65 -43.10 -35.00
CA GLU A 412 -62.96 -43.32 -36.28
C GLU A 412 -61.43 -43.41 -36.14
N THR A 413 -60.86 -42.87 -35.05
CA THR A 413 -59.42 -42.86 -34.77
C THR A 413 -58.96 -44.10 -34.00
N GLY A 414 -59.89 -44.84 -33.38
CA GLY A 414 -59.62 -46.07 -32.64
C GLY A 414 -60.30 -46.14 -31.27
N ALA A 415 -59.91 -47.15 -30.48
CA ALA A 415 -60.36 -47.28 -29.10
C ALA A 415 -59.71 -46.19 -28.23
N TYR A 416 -60.50 -45.55 -27.40
CA TYR A 416 -60.05 -44.52 -26.46
C TYR A 416 -60.67 -44.73 -25.09
N PHE A 417 -60.01 -44.18 -24.09
CA PHE A 417 -60.56 -44.00 -22.77
C PHE A 417 -60.59 -42.52 -22.41
N THR A 418 -61.47 -42.12 -21.49
CA THR A 418 -61.51 -40.75 -20.98
C THR A 418 -60.96 -40.70 -19.58
N THR A 419 -60.14 -39.68 -19.29
CA THR A 419 -59.68 -39.42 -17.92
C THR A 419 -60.89 -39.13 -17.00
N PRO A 420 -60.84 -39.47 -15.71
CA PRO A 420 -61.88 -39.07 -14.76
C PRO A 420 -62.04 -37.55 -14.76
N ASN A 421 -63.24 -37.02 -14.52
CA ASN A 421 -63.50 -35.59 -14.53
C ASN A 421 -63.53 -35.02 -13.10
N LYS A 422 -62.35 -34.87 -12.50
CA LYS A 422 -62.17 -34.45 -11.10
C LYS A 422 -62.59 -33.00 -10.80
N PRO A 423 -62.38 -32.01 -11.69
CA PRO A 423 -62.80 -30.62 -11.43
C PRO A 423 -64.31 -30.42 -11.34
N GLN A 424 -65.14 -31.43 -11.66
CA GLN A 424 -66.55 -31.42 -11.27
C GLN A 424 -66.75 -31.41 -9.75
N TYR A 425 -65.69 -31.64 -8.95
CA TYR A 425 -65.74 -31.77 -7.51
C TYR A 425 -64.68 -30.89 -6.83
N MET A 426 -65.04 -30.28 -5.70
CA MET A 426 -64.12 -29.45 -4.92
C MET A 426 -63.23 -30.26 -3.96
N HIS A 427 -63.56 -31.54 -3.70
CA HIS A 427 -62.93 -32.35 -2.64
C HIS A 427 -62.82 -33.84 -3.00
N ASP A 428 -61.59 -34.39 -2.98
CA ASP A 428 -61.32 -35.84 -3.06
C ASP A 428 -61.33 -36.44 -1.63
N LYS A 429 -62.02 -37.57 -1.43
CA LYS A 429 -62.04 -38.29 -0.14
C LYS A 429 -61.67 -39.77 -0.31
N ALA A 430 -61.12 -40.37 0.74
CA ALA A 430 -60.77 -41.78 0.74
C ALA A 430 -62.02 -42.67 0.58
N ALA A 431 -61.96 -43.60 -0.38
CA ALA A 431 -62.98 -44.62 -0.58
C ALA A 431 -63.10 -45.55 0.65
N GLY A 432 -64.26 -46.18 0.82
CA GLY A 432 -64.60 -47.06 1.94
C GLY A 432 -65.30 -46.32 3.08
N VAL A 433 -64.71 -45.25 3.60
CA VAL A 433 -65.33 -44.46 4.69
C VAL A 433 -66.44 -43.55 4.15
N TYR A 434 -66.25 -42.97 2.96
CA TYR A 434 -67.14 -41.95 2.40
C TYR A 434 -67.94 -42.40 1.17
N GLY A 435 -67.83 -43.66 0.74
CA GLY A 435 -68.49 -44.21 -0.46
C GLY A 435 -67.60 -45.22 -1.19
N SER A 436 -68.06 -45.78 -2.31
CA SER A 436 -67.21 -46.61 -3.17
C SER A 436 -66.19 -45.73 -3.92
N ALA A 437 -65.10 -46.34 -4.40
CA ALA A 437 -64.13 -45.62 -5.22
C ALA A 437 -64.81 -45.05 -6.47
N GLY A 438 -64.56 -43.78 -6.76
CA GLY A 438 -65.10 -43.09 -7.94
C GLY A 438 -66.58 -42.70 -7.87
N GLU A 439 -67.28 -43.03 -6.78
CA GLU A 439 -68.64 -42.54 -6.52
C GLU A 439 -68.64 -41.07 -6.10
N PHE A 440 -69.72 -40.39 -6.45
CA PHE A 440 -70.01 -39.02 -6.03
C PHE A 440 -71.04 -38.97 -4.91
N LYS A 441 -70.90 -37.97 -4.02
CA LYS A 441 -71.94 -37.54 -3.08
C LYS A 441 -72.08 -36.03 -3.14
N GLU A 442 -73.33 -35.54 -3.20
CA GLU A 442 -73.62 -34.11 -3.13
C GLU A 442 -73.22 -33.53 -1.77
N ASP A 443 -73.02 -32.20 -1.73
CA ASP A 443 -72.77 -31.49 -0.48
C ASP A 443 -73.94 -31.65 0.47
N HIS A 444 -73.72 -32.31 1.61
CA HIS A 444 -74.73 -32.50 2.63
C HIS A 444 -74.43 -31.61 3.83
N VAL A 445 -75.15 -30.50 3.96
CA VAL A 445 -75.16 -29.70 5.20
C VAL A 445 -76.15 -30.35 6.17
N GLN A 446 -75.67 -30.86 7.30
CA GLN A 446 -76.47 -31.58 8.30
C GLN A 446 -76.25 -31.02 9.71
N ASN A 447 -77.15 -31.33 10.65
CA ASN A 447 -77.10 -30.96 12.08
C ASN A 447 -77.04 -29.44 12.36
N ILE A 448 -77.81 -28.64 11.61
CA ILE A 448 -78.02 -27.24 12.00
C ILE A 448 -79.04 -27.22 13.16
N GLU A 449 -78.53 -27.17 14.38
CA GLU A 449 -79.37 -27.08 15.59
C GLU A 449 -79.57 -25.62 16.01
N GLY A 450 -80.81 -25.28 16.41
CA GLY A 450 -81.14 -24.00 17.03
C GLY A 450 -82.26 -24.20 18.04
N ASN A 451 -82.20 -23.49 19.16
CA ASN A 451 -83.16 -23.63 20.25
C ASN A 451 -83.90 -22.29 20.49
N ILE A 452 -85.21 -22.34 20.64
CA ILE A 452 -86.03 -21.24 21.16
C ILE A 452 -86.65 -21.68 22.47
N ASN A 453 -86.27 -21.01 23.55
CA ASN A 453 -86.88 -21.22 24.85
C ASN A 453 -88.09 -20.29 25.00
N ILE A 454 -89.29 -20.87 25.15
CA ILE A 454 -90.53 -20.14 25.45
C ILE A 454 -90.90 -20.41 26.92
N ARG A 455 -90.99 -19.37 27.74
CA ARG A 455 -91.53 -19.45 29.11
C ARG A 455 -92.93 -18.86 29.15
N GLY A 456 -93.92 -19.67 29.51
CA GLY A 456 -95.30 -19.23 29.72
C GLY A 456 -95.56 -18.85 31.18
N PHE A 457 -96.23 -17.71 31.40
CA PHE A 457 -96.91 -17.39 32.66
C PHE A 457 -98.39 -17.20 32.39
N ASN A 458 -99.21 -17.55 33.37
CA ASN A 458 -100.65 -17.48 33.28
C ASN A 458 -101.07 -15.98 33.28
N GLU A 459 -101.91 -15.64 32.31
CA GLU A 459 -102.75 -14.44 32.17
C GLU A 459 -102.25 -13.15 31.50
N PHE A 460 -100.97 -12.77 31.35
CA PHE A 460 -100.64 -11.48 30.68
C PHE A 460 -99.37 -11.41 29.80
N GLY A 461 -99.07 -12.45 29.02
CA GLY A 461 -98.24 -12.33 27.81
C GLY A 461 -96.98 -13.21 27.73
N THR A 462 -96.58 -13.52 26.49
CA THR A 462 -95.39 -14.32 26.16
C THR A 462 -94.17 -13.43 26.00
N LEU A 463 -93.12 -13.65 26.81
CA LEU A 463 -91.82 -13.00 26.63
C LEU A 463 -90.86 -13.99 25.95
N VAL A 464 -90.60 -13.80 24.66
CA VAL A 464 -89.53 -14.52 23.97
C VAL A 464 -88.25 -13.71 24.19
N SER A 465 -87.29 -14.23 24.95
CA SER A 465 -86.00 -13.58 25.16
C SER A 465 -84.85 -14.45 24.68
N GLY A 466 -84.00 -13.86 23.82
CA GLY A 466 -82.76 -14.46 23.33
C GLY A 466 -82.93 -15.44 22.17
N GLY A 467 -82.08 -15.29 21.16
CA GLY A 467 -81.80 -16.30 20.13
C GLY A 467 -80.29 -16.42 19.99
N THR A 468 -79.79 -17.64 19.82
CA THR A 468 -78.37 -17.94 19.60
C THR A 468 -78.22 -18.67 18.26
N GLY A 469 -77.23 -18.27 17.45
CA GLY A 469 -77.00 -18.85 16.12
C GLY A 469 -77.96 -18.32 15.05
N ALA A 470 -78.38 -19.21 14.13
CA ALA A 470 -79.21 -18.92 12.95
C ALA A 470 -80.71 -18.67 13.24
N LEU A 471 -81.16 -18.93 14.47
CA LEU A 471 -82.54 -18.77 14.91
C LEU A 471 -82.67 -17.48 15.74
N ARG A 472 -83.48 -16.52 15.25
CA ARG A 472 -83.65 -15.19 15.88
C ARG A 472 -85.12 -14.83 16.08
N TYR A 473 -85.35 -13.98 17.08
CA TYR A 473 -86.65 -13.38 17.38
C TYR A 473 -86.71 -11.94 16.85
N LYS A 474 -87.82 -11.55 16.22
CA LYS A 474 -88.13 -10.16 15.84
C LYS A 474 -89.54 -9.83 16.34
N SER A 475 -89.69 -8.82 17.20
CA SER A 475 -91.03 -8.35 17.57
C SER A 475 -91.64 -7.54 16.42
N GLY A 476 -92.86 -7.89 16.02
CA GLY A 476 -93.65 -7.15 15.06
C GLY A 476 -94.59 -6.17 15.76
N ALA A 477 -94.72 -4.94 15.25
CA ALA A 477 -95.71 -3.97 15.76
C ALA A 477 -97.13 -4.43 15.40
N ASN A 478 -98.02 -4.40 16.39
CA ASN A 478 -99.39 -4.91 16.33
C ASN A 478 -100.25 -4.10 15.33
N THR A 479 -100.77 -4.74 14.28
CA THR A 479 -101.70 -4.09 13.33
C THR A 479 -103.07 -4.78 13.38
N ASN A 480 -104.01 -4.09 14.04
CA ASN A 480 -105.48 -4.22 13.97
C ASN A 480 -106.12 -5.56 14.37
N ASN A 481 -106.25 -5.79 15.68
CA ASN A 481 -107.12 -6.82 16.24
C ASN A 481 -108.56 -6.26 16.37
N THR A 482 -109.56 -6.89 15.76
CA THR A 482 -110.98 -6.48 15.88
C THR A 482 -111.60 -6.97 17.20
N SER A 483 -112.54 -6.21 17.77
CA SER A 483 -113.12 -6.33 19.13
C SER A 483 -113.81 -7.66 19.52
N ALA A 484 -113.72 -8.71 18.71
CA ALA A 484 -114.15 -10.08 19.04
C ALA A 484 -112.97 -11.06 19.24
N GLN A 485 -111.74 -10.55 19.26
CA GLN A 485 -110.49 -11.31 19.44
C GLN A 485 -109.70 -10.81 20.67
N SER A 486 -110.38 -10.58 21.81
CA SER A 486 -109.72 -10.08 23.04
C SER A 486 -108.76 -11.08 23.71
N ASP A 487 -108.73 -12.34 23.27
CA ASP A 487 -107.88 -13.40 23.85
C ASP A 487 -106.79 -13.90 22.89
N ILE A 488 -106.56 -13.23 21.76
CA ILE A 488 -105.47 -13.59 20.84
C ILE A 488 -104.26 -12.70 21.13
N GLY A 489 -103.34 -13.24 21.95
CA GLY A 489 -102.04 -12.65 22.22
C GLY A 489 -101.21 -12.42 20.95
N THR A 490 -100.28 -11.45 21.01
CA THR A 490 -99.38 -11.00 19.93
C THR A 490 -98.87 -12.11 19.01
N GLN A 491 -99.12 -11.97 17.70
CA GLN A 491 -98.60 -12.86 16.67
C GLN A 491 -97.06 -12.76 16.62
N SER A 492 -96.37 -13.86 16.90
CA SER A 492 -94.91 -13.92 16.95
C SER A 492 -94.40 -14.75 15.76
N ASN A 493 -93.54 -14.17 14.92
CA ASN A 493 -92.93 -14.86 13.80
C ASN A 493 -91.51 -15.28 14.15
N VAL A 494 -91.27 -16.59 14.09
CA VAL A 494 -89.93 -17.17 14.15
C VAL A 494 -89.41 -17.28 12.72
N TYR A 495 -88.20 -16.79 12.46
CA TYR A 495 -87.54 -16.99 11.18
C TYR A 495 -86.16 -17.60 11.37
N PHE A 496 -85.77 -18.41 10.38
CA PHE A 496 -84.47 -19.05 10.29
C PHE A 496 -83.67 -18.39 9.17
N ASP A 497 -82.47 -17.92 9.49
CA ASP A 497 -81.53 -17.39 8.51
C ASP A 497 -80.27 -18.26 8.49
N ALA A 498 -80.20 -19.13 7.49
CA ALA A 498 -79.10 -20.07 7.30
C ALA A 498 -77.75 -19.38 7.05
N SER A 499 -77.72 -18.11 6.65
CA SER A 499 -76.46 -17.39 6.39
C SER A 499 -75.66 -17.08 7.66
N LEU A 500 -76.28 -17.20 8.83
CA LEU A 500 -75.69 -16.86 10.14
C LEU A 500 -75.47 -18.08 11.05
N SER A 501 -75.60 -19.30 10.53
CA SER A 501 -75.34 -20.52 11.30
C SER A 501 -73.85 -20.62 11.69
N ALA A 502 -73.56 -20.57 12.99
CA ALA A 502 -72.25 -20.86 13.56
C ALA A 502 -72.24 -22.28 14.16
N ARG A 503 -71.12 -23.00 13.97
CA ARG A 503 -71.01 -24.47 14.02
C ARG A 503 -70.83 -25.03 15.44
N THR A 504 -71.29 -26.27 15.69
CA THR A 504 -71.23 -26.93 17.01
C THR A 504 -70.60 -28.34 17.04
N ASP A 505 -70.13 -28.90 15.90
CA ASP A 505 -69.62 -30.29 15.81
C ASP A 505 -68.37 -30.46 14.90
N THR A 506 -67.65 -31.56 15.16
CA THR A 506 -66.34 -32.02 14.68
C THR A 506 -66.15 -32.39 13.20
N PHE A 507 -67.16 -32.52 12.34
CA PHE A 507 -66.89 -32.82 10.91
C PHE A 507 -67.21 -31.66 9.97
N THR A 508 -66.13 -30.99 9.56
CA THR A 508 -66.09 -29.90 8.58
C THR A 508 -65.53 -30.40 7.25
N ASP A 509 -66.15 -30.02 6.13
CA ASP A 509 -65.36 -29.64 4.95
C ASP A 509 -66.09 -28.56 4.14
N ILE A 510 -65.49 -27.37 4.09
CA ILE A 510 -65.70 -26.38 3.03
C ILE A 510 -64.45 -25.53 2.98
N MET A 511 -63.54 -25.89 2.08
CA MET A 511 -62.52 -25.04 1.47
C MET A 511 -62.09 -25.68 0.15
N GLY A 512 -62.87 -25.49 -0.92
CA GLY A 512 -62.47 -25.95 -2.25
C GLY A 512 -61.32 -25.11 -2.78
N ALA A 513 -60.15 -25.72 -2.95
CA ALA A 513 -59.07 -25.14 -3.74
C ALA A 513 -59.35 -25.42 -5.22
N PHE A 514 -59.34 -24.38 -6.06
CA PHE A 514 -59.37 -24.55 -7.52
C PHE A 514 -58.00 -25.10 -7.97
N LEU A 515 -57.86 -26.43 -7.97
CA LEU A 515 -56.68 -27.12 -8.46
C LEU A 515 -56.97 -27.65 -9.87
N ASP A 516 -56.13 -27.28 -10.84
CA ASP A 516 -56.06 -28.03 -12.09
C ASP A 516 -55.52 -29.43 -11.77
N SER A 517 -56.42 -30.41 -11.69
CA SER A 517 -56.06 -31.77 -11.32
C SER A 517 -55.43 -32.50 -12.50
N PHE A 518 -54.13 -32.74 -12.42
CA PHE A 518 -53.40 -33.62 -13.34
C PHE A 518 -53.27 -35.02 -12.74
N ILE A 519 -53.34 -36.03 -13.60
CA ILE A 519 -53.07 -37.43 -13.26
C ILE A 519 -51.79 -37.89 -13.97
N TRP A 520 -51.01 -38.70 -13.29
CA TRP A 520 -49.83 -39.35 -13.88
C TRP A 520 -50.31 -40.43 -14.86
N LEU A 521 -50.06 -40.20 -16.14
CA LEU A 521 -50.51 -41.05 -17.23
C LEU A 521 -49.44 -41.02 -18.33
N PRO A 522 -48.41 -41.89 -18.26
CA PRO A 522 -47.34 -41.90 -19.24
C PRO A 522 -47.80 -42.48 -20.58
N LYS A 523 -47.38 -41.86 -21.68
CA LYS A 523 -47.53 -42.41 -23.03
C LYS A 523 -46.56 -43.57 -23.28
N GLY A 524 -46.96 -44.46 -24.18
CA GLY A 524 -46.15 -45.56 -24.69
C GLY A 524 -46.21 -46.84 -23.85
N VAL A 525 -45.23 -47.71 -24.12
CA VAL A 525 -45.04 -48.99 -23.46
C VAL A 525 -43.85 -48.86 -22.51
N PHE A 526 -44.09 -49.10 -21.23
CA PHE A 526 -43.08 -49.09 -20.16
C PHE A 526 -43.21 -50.33 -19.27
#